data_AF-A0A2G6H1D2-F1
#
_entry.id   AF-A0A2G6H1D2-F1
#
_cell.length_a   1.000
_cell.length_b   1.000
_cell.length_c   1.000
_cell.angle_alpha   90.00
_cell.angle_beta   90.00
_cell.angle_gamma   90.00
#
_symmetry.space_group_name_H-M   'P 1'
#
loop_
_entity.id
_entity.type
_entity.pdbx_description
1 polymer ?
#
loop_
_entity_poly.entity_id
_entity_poly.type
_entity_poly.pdbx_seq_one_letter_code
_entity_poly.pdbx_strand_id
1 'polypeptide(L)'
;MSFLKFEKSELVNLEYSLSRELLRSNRAGSYASTTIVGCNTRKYHGLLVCPLYELDGQHHVLLSALDATVIQHGQAFNLGIHKYEGDNYMPKGHKYVRDYDATLGSYLVYRVGGVVLSREIVLVSRAEQVLVRYTLVDAHSETLLRLQPFLAFRNYHSLSKSNLYANTRYREVKNGIASCLYEGYPELFMQCSGPAEFVPVPDWYYNVEYLEEQKRGYEFKEDLYVPGYFEMPIKKGESVVFSASTNEVATGGLKRKFSMELGGRTPKDSPENCLRNAAQQFILRRKRDTQIIAGFPWLGTWSRDSFMALPGLCLSTGEVDTAREVFDSMLRRMKDGMFPQTLFPESSYREAVDAPLWFIWALQQYEAYAPGVDVWEKYGAVVVTILENYRRGQTKVVRMRENGLLYAAREGRPLTWMDSVVDERPVTLREGSPVELNALWYNAIIQ
;
A
#
# COMPACT_ATOMS: atom_id res chain seq x y z
N MET A 1 -26.19 2.37 8.67
CA MET A 1 -26.16 1.34 7.61
C MET A 1 -24.72 1.19 7.16
N SER A 2 -24.22 -0.03 6.99
CA SER A 2 -22.85 -0.21 6.47
C SER A 2 -22.85 0.06 4.96
N PHE A 3 -21.95 0.93 4.51
CA PHE A 3 -21.84 1.35 3.11
C PHE A 3 -21.11 0.34 2.23
N LEU A 4 -20.45 -0.65 2.83
CA LEU A 4 -19.52 -1.56 2.14
C LEU A 4 -19.84 -3.02 2.49
N LYS A 5 -21.13 -3.36 2.37
CA LYS A 5 -21.63 -4.73 2.43
C LYS A 5 -22.08 -5.19 1.07
N PHE A 6 -21.73 -6.42 0.71
CA PHE A 6 -22.15 -7.03 -0.55
C PHE A 6 -22.78 -8.39 -0.27
N GLU A 7 -23.86 -8.68 -0.98
CA GLU A 7 -24.57 -9.94 -0.82
C GLU A 7 -24.06 -11.00 -1.79
N LYS A 8 -24.50 -12.24 -1.60
CA LYS A 8 -24.08 -13.38 -2.42
C LYS A 8 -24.23 -13.14 -3.92
N SER A 9 -25.36 -12.61 -4.38
CA SER A 9 -25.65 -12.43 -5.82
C SER A 9 -24.61 -11.56 -6.52
N GLU A 10 -24.15 -10.52 -5.83
CA GLU A 10 -23.10 -9.61 -6.26
C GLU A 10 -21.72 -10.29 -6.21
N LEU A 11 -21.44 -11.00 -5.13
CA LEU A 11 -20.13 -11.61 -4.88
C LEU A 11 -19.82 -12.74 -5.86
N VAL A 12 -20.79 -13.61 -6.17
CA VAL A 12 -20.58 -14.73 -7.10
C VAL A 12 -20.52 -14.29 -8.58
N ASN A 13 -21.01 -13.09 -8.90
CA ASN A 13 -20.89 -12.52 -10.23
C ASN A 13 -19.49 -11.90 -10.42
N LEU A 14 -18.60 -12.62 -11.10
CA LEU A 14 -17.23 -12.19 -11.32
C LEU A 14 -17.12 -10.89 -12.13
N GLU A 15 -18.06 -10.58 -13.02
CA GLU A 15 -18.06 -9.29 -13.73
C GLU A 15 -18.23 -8.12 -12.74
N TYR A 16 -19.06 -8.31 -11.72
CA TYR A 16 -19.30 -7.32 -10.67
C TYR A 16 -18.19 -7.29 -9.60
N SER A 17 -17.75 -8.46 -9.13
CA SER A 17 -16.88 -8.55 -7.97
C SER A 17 -15.41 -8.30 -8.31
N LEU A 18 -14.96 -8.61 -9.53
CA LEU A 18 -13.58 -8.37 -9.97
C LEU A 18 -13.26 -6.90 -10.20
N SER A 19 -14.26 -6.04 -10.42
CA SER A 19 -14.07 -4.59 -10.56
C SER A 19 -14.06 -3.84 -9.21
N ARG A 20 -14.29 -4.54 -8.09
CA ARG A 20 -14.34 -3.97 -6.75
C ARG A 20 -13.11 -4.38 -5.99
N GLU A 21 -12.20 -3.43 -5.87
CA GLU A 21 -10.89 -3.64 -5.27
C GLU A 21 -10.84 -3.01 -3.88
N LEU A 22 -10.17 -3.69 -2.96
CA LEU A 22 -9.80 -3.14 -1.67
C LEU A 22 -8.32 -2.79 -1.70
N LEU A 23 -7.98 -1.61 -1.20
CA LEU A 23 -6.62 -1.24 -0.85
C LEU A 23 -6.59 -0.90 0.65
N ARG A 24 -5.60 -1.45 1.35
CA ARG A 24 -5.24 -1.05 2.71
C ARG A 24 -3.73 -0.87 2.78
N SER A 25 -3.27 0.20 3.41
CA SER A 25 -1.85 0.41 3.72
C SER A 25 -1.65 0.57 5.22
N ASN A 26 -0.39 0.61 5.64
CA ASN A 26 0.01 0.86 7.02
C ASN A 26 1.07 1.96 7.11
N ARG A 27 1.41 2.37 8.33
CA ARG A 27 2.42 3.40 8.57
C ARG A 27 3.85 2.91 8.31
N ALA A 28 4.09 1.61 8.07
CA ALA A 28 5.38 1.12 7.59
C ALA A 28 5.54 1.26 6.06
N GLY A 29 4.50 1.71 5.35
CA GLY A 29 4.50 1.89 3.89
C GLY A 29 4.13 0.63 3.12
N SER A 30 3.80 -0.45 3.81
CA SER A 30 3.26 -1.64 3.19
C SER A 30 1.80 -1.44 2.80
N TYR A 31 1.35 -2.16 1.79
CA TYR A 31 -0.05 -2.27 1.44
C TYR A 31 -0.45 -3.71 1.10
N ALA A 32 -1.76 -3.93 1.13
CA ALA A 32 -2.44 -5.14 0.75
C ALA A 32 -3.59 -4.73 -0.16
N SER A 33 -3.69 -5.37 -1.31
CA SER A 33 -4.74 -5.07 -2.28
C SER A 33 -5.18 -6.32 -3.04
N THR A 34 -6.48 -6.46 -3.23
CA THR A 34 -7.11 -7.55 -3.99
C THR A 34 -8.58 -7.19 -4.23
N THR A 35 -9.33 -8.02 -4.95
CA THR A 35 -10.78 -7.85 -5.13
C THR A 35 -11.57 -8.27 -3.89
N ILE A 36 -12.85 -7.88 -3.80
CA ILE A 36 -13.73 -8.28 -2.68
C ILE A 36 -13.92 -9.81 -2.56
N VAL A 37 -13.61 -10.57 -3.61
CA VAL A 37 -13.59 -12.05 -3.61
C VAL A 37 -12.19 -12.66 -3.53
N GLY A 38 -11.14 -11.84 -3.44
CA GLY A 38 -9.75 -12.28 -3.29
C GLY A 38 -9.07 -12.78 -4.56
N CYS A 39 -9.65 -12.54 -5.74
CA CYS A 39 -8.97 -12.79 -7.02
C CYS A 39 -8.14 -11.57 -7.39
N ASN A 40 -6.83 -11.73 -7.57
CA ASN A 40 -5.98 -10.64 -8.01
C ASN A 40 -6.24 -10.36 -9.51
N THR A 41 -6.50 -9.10 -9.86
CA THR A 41 -6.76 -8.65 -11.24
C THR A 41 -5.71 -7.69 -11.76
N ARG A 42 -4.84 -7.21 -10.86
CA ARG A 42 -3.70 -6.36 -11.16
C ARG A 42 -2.40 -7.03 -10.70
N LYS A 43 -1.29 -6.81 -11.42
CA LYS A 43 0.06 -7.15 -10.93
C LYS A 43 0.44 -6.42 -9.65
N TYR A 44 -0.27 -5.35 -9.33
CA TYR A 44 -0.13 -4.55 -8.11
C TYR A 44 -0.92 -5.12 -6.93
N HIS A 45 -1.74 -6.15 -7.13
CA HIS A 45 -2.42 -6.84 -6.04
C HIS A 45 -1.46 -7.80 -5.32
N GLY A 46 -1.73 -8.00 -4.03
CA GLY A 46 -0.94 -8.82 -3.12
C GLY A 46 -1.42 -8.67 -1.68
N LEU A 47 -1.16 -9.68 -0.84
CA LEU A 47 -1.48 -9.65 0.59
C LEU A 47 -0.40 -8.95 1.43
N LEU A 48 0.86 -9.02 1.00
CA LEU A 48 1.96 -8.26 1.59
C LEU A 48 2.81 -7.67 0.47
N VAL A 49 2.58 -6.38 0.22
CA VAL A 49 3.40 -5.56 -0.67
C VAL A 49 4.10 -4.51 0.17
N CYS A 50 5.43 -4.50 0.23
CA CYS A 50 6.17 -3.61 1.12
C CYS A 50 7.40 -2.98 0.43
N PRO A 51 7.82 -1.78 0.87
CA PRO A 51 9.01 -1.15 0.33
C PRO A 51 10.29 -1.89 0.80
N LEU A 52 11.16 -2.28 -0.12
CA LEU A 52 12.44 -2.96 0.16
C LEU A 52 13.61 -2.04 -0.16
N TYR A 53 14.05 -1.29 0.84
CA TYR A 53 15.06 -0.23 0.67
C TYR A 53 16.49 -0.74 0.61
N GLU A 54 16.71 -1.95 1.07
CA GLU A 54 17.96 -2.68 0.95
C GLU A 54 18.15 -3.20 -0.51
N LEU A 55 17.08 -3.22 -1.32
CA LEU A 55 17.11 -3.54 -2.74
C LEU A 55 17.10 -2.26 -3.60
N ASP A 56 15.93 -1.76 -3.96
CA ASP A 56 15.75 -0.62 -4.86
C ASP A 56 14.90 0.52 -4.23
N GLY A 57 14.40 0.33 -3.01
CA GLY A 57 13.51 1.27 -2.31
C GLY A 57 12.10 1.37 -2.86
N GLN A 58 11.75 0.51 -3.82
CA GLN A 58 10.41 0.38 -4.37
C GLN A 58 9.61 -0.68 -3.61
N HIS A 59 8.33 -0.80 -3.96
CA HIS A 59 7.44 -1.81 -3.41
C HIS A 59 7.66 -3.19 -4.07
N HIS A 60 7.71 -4.24 -3.27
CA HIS A 60 7.79 -5.61 -3.76
C HIS A 60 6.63 -6.44 -3.24
N VAL A 61 6.08 -7.29 -4.10
CA VAL A 61 5.06 -8.27 -3.74
C VAL A 61 5.79 -9.48 -3.15
N LEU A 62 5.66 -9.70 -1.84
CA LEU A 62 6.24 -10.88 -1.17
C LEU A 62 5.24 -12.03 -1.16
N LEU A 63 4.02 -11.75 -0.68
CA LEU A 63 2.91 -12.69 -0.63
C LEU A 63 1.79 -12.21 -1.57
N SER A 64 1.57 -12.94 -2.67
CA SER A 64 0.53 -12.62 -3.65
C SER A 64 -0.86 -12.98 -3.13
N ALA A 65 -1.02 -14.22 -2.65
CA ALA A 65 -2.29 -14.76 -2.16
C ALA A 65 -2.07 -15.80 -1.06
N LEU A 66 -3.15 -16.12 -0.34
CA LEU A 66 -3.19 -17.18 0.66
C LEU A 66 -4.48 -17.96 0.45
N ASP A 67 -4.36 -19.11 -0.21
CA ASP A 67 -5.51 -19.95 -0.50
C ASP A 67 -5.86 -20.81 0.70
N ALA A 68 -7.14 -20.76 1.10
CA ALA A 68 -7.67 -21.61 2.14
C ALA A 68 -8.41 -22.79 1.53
N THR A 69 -8.28 -23.95 2.16
CA THR A 69 -9.04 -25.15 1.83
C THR A 69 -9.64 -25.73 3.10
N VAL A 70 -10.93 -26.06 3.05
CA VAL A 70 -11.64 -26.75 4.12
C VAL A 70 -11.71 -28.22 3.78
N ILE A 71 -11.31 -29.11 4.68
CA ILE A 71 -11.38 -30.55 4.48
C ILE A 71 -12.29 -31.19 5.53
N GLN A 72 -13.31 -31.91 5.08
CA GLN A 72 -14.20 -32.73 5.92
C GLN A 72 -14.42 -34.08 5.25
N HIS A 73 -14.40 -35.18 6.02
CA HIS A 73 -14.59 -36.54 5.50
C HIS A 73 -13.67 -36.90 4.30
N GLY A 74 -12.44 -36.38 4.30
CA GLY A 74 -11.48 -36.57 3.21
C GLY A 74 -11.77 -35.76 1.93
N GLN A 75 -12.83 -34.95 1.90
CA GLN A 75 -13.17 -34.10 0.76
C GLN A 75 -12.62 -32.68 0.95
N ALA A 76 -11.91 -32.18 -0.06
CA ALA A 76 -11.29 -30.86 -0.04
C ALA A 76 -12.14 -29.81 -0.79
N PHE A 77 -12.42 -28.69 -0.11
CA PHE A 77 -13.16 -27.56 -0.65
C PHE A 77 -12.23 -26.34 -0.75
N ASN A 78 -11.70 -26.10 -1.94
CA ASN A 78 -10.79 -25.00 -2.23
C ASN A 78 -11.55 -23.65 -2.28
N LEU A 79 -11.12 -22.70 -1.46
CA LEU A 79 -11.75 -21.37 -1.34
C LEU A 79 -10.99 -20.27 -2.09
N GLY A 80 -9.80 -20.57 -2.61
CA GLY A 80 -9.04 -19.67 -3.48
C GLY A 80 -9.71 -19.41 -4.83
N ILE A 81 -9.23 -18.38 -5.52
CA ILE A 81 -9.60 -18.06 -6.89
C ILE A 81 -8.45 -17.34 -7.60
N HIS A 82 -8.06 -17.85 -8.76
CA HIS A 82 -7.11 -17.22 -9.67
C HIS A 82 -7.64 -17.28 -11.09
N LYS A 83 -7.32 -16.27 -11.89
CA LYS A 83 -7.63 -16.25 -13.33
C LYS A 83 -6.48 -16.88 -14.11
N TYR A 84 -6.82 -17.75 -15.06
CA TYR A 84 -5.92 -18.36 -16.04
C TYR A 84 -6.49 -18.17 -17.44
N GLU A 85 -5.72 -18.54 -18.46
CA GLU A 85 -6.07 -18.38 -19.87
C GLU A 85 -7.51 -18.77 -20.24
N GLY A 86 -8.11 -17.97 -21.14
CA GLY A 86 -9.51 -18.14 -21.56
C GLY A 86 -10.49 -17.68 -20.48
N ASP A 87 -11.61 -18.39 -20.32
CA ASP A 87 -12.57 -18.15 -19.24
C ASP A 87 -12.35 -19.14 -18.07
N ASN A 88 -11.08 -19.34 -17.70
CA ASN A 88 -10.70 -20.31 -16.69
C ASN A 88 -10.37 -19.64 -15.36
N TYR A 89 -11.21 -19.92 -14.36
CA TYR A 89 -10.94 -19.58 -12.96
C TYR A 89 -10.73 -20.86 -12.16
N MET A 90 -9.59 -20.96 -11.49
CA MET A 90 -9.24 -22.12 -10.68
C MET A 90 -8.44 -21.68 -9.43
N PRO A 91 -8.78 -22.18 -8.23
CA PRO A 91 -10.03 -22.83 -7.88
C PRO A 91 -11.25 -21.89 -8.05
N LYS A 92 -12.47 -22.43 -7.94
CA LYS A 92 -13.72 -21.65 -8.07
C LYS A 92 -14.28 -21.24 -6.72
N GLY A 93 -13.41 -20.85 -5.78
CA GLY A 93 -13.78 -20.55 -4.40
C GLY A 93 -14.80 -19.43 -4.22
N HIS A 94 -14.84 -18.47 -5.16
CA HIS A 94 -15.87 -17.42 -5.21
C HIS A 94 -17.30 -17.96 -5.17
N LYS A 95 -17.56 -19.18 -5.66
CA LYS A 95 -18.89 -19.80 -5.63
C LYS A 95 -19.38 -20.08 -4.20
N TYR A 96 -18.47 -20.17 -3.25
CA TYR A 96 -18.77 -20.42 -1.84
C TYR A 96 -18.97 -19.15 -1.03
N VAL A 97 -18.62 -17.98 -1.58
CA VAL A 97 -18.75 -16.70 -0.91
C VAL A 97 -20.23 -16.40 -0.64
N ARG A 98 -20.54 -15.85 0.53
CA ARG A 98 -21.89 -15.51 0.97
C ARG A 98 -22.08 -14.06 1.36
N ASP A 99 -21.10 -13.49 2.03
CA ASP A 99 -21.17 -12.15 2.58
C ASP A 99 -19.78 -11.53 2.59
N TYR A 100 -19.73 -10.22 2.40
CA TYR A 100 -18.53 -9.42 2.51
C TYR A 100 -18.85 -8.12 3.23
N ASP A 101 -18.04 -7.76 4.22
CA ASP A 101 -18.15 -6.52 4.97
C ASP A 101 -16.76 -5.85 5.07
N ALA A 102 -16.64 -4.62 4.59
CA ALA A 102 -15.42 -3.80 4.68
C ALA A 102 -15.48 -2.66 5.71
N THR A 103 -16.42 -2.69 6.65
CA THR A 103 -16.64 -1.64 7.66
C THR A 103 -15.40 -1.43 8.53
N LEU A 104 -14.84 -2.50 9.13
CA LEU A 104 -13.64 -2.41 9.98
C LEU A 104 -12.39 -2.98 9.28
N GLY A 105 -12.50 -4.22 8.83
CA GLY A 105 -11.48 -4.95 8.07
C GLY A 105 -12.12 -5.60 6.85
N SER A 106 -11.36 -6.36 6.08
CA SER A 106 -11.92 -7.16 4.98
C SER A 106 -12.51 -8.45 5.53
N TYR A 107 -13.79 -8.46 5.92
CA TYR A 107 -14.48 -9.64 6.43
C TYR A 107 -15.22 -10.36 5.29
N LEU A 108 -14.86 -11.62 5.01
CA LEU A 108 -15.43 -12.43 3.94
C LEU A 108 -15.93 -13.76 4.50
N VAL A 109 -17.16 -14.16 4.19
CA VAL A 109 -17.76 -15.40 4.66
C VAL A 109 -17.92 -16.39 3.52
N TYR A 110 -17.43 -17.60 3.74
CA TYR A 110 -17.65 -18.76 2.88
C TYR A 110 -18.65 -19.72 3.53
N ARG A 111 -19.50 -20.33 2.69
CA ARG A 111 -20.36 -21.44 3.11
C ARG A 111 -20.22 -22.60 2.13
N VAL A 112 -19.72 -23.72 2.63
CA VAL A 112 -19.53 -24.96 1.87
C VAL A 112 -20.16 -26.12 2.63
N GLY A 113 -21.21 -26.73 2.06
CA GLY A 113 -22.00 -27.73 2.78
C GLY A 113 -22.50 -27.20 4.14
N GLY A 114 -22.15 -27.91 5.21
CA GLY A 114 -22.43 -27.54 6.60
C GLY A 114 -21.37 -26.65 7.26
N VAL A 115 -20.33 -26.23 6.53
CA VAL A 115 -19.26 -25.37 7.05
C VAL A 115 -19.53 -23.91 6.74
N VAL A 116 -19.39 -23.06 7.75
CA VAL A 116 -19.32 -21.60 7.61
C VAL A 116 -17.95 -21.15 8.12
N LEU A 117 -17.11 -20.65 7.21
CA LEU A 117 -15.77 -20.15 7.52
C LEU A 117 -15.72 -18.66 7.19
N SER A 118 -15.27 -17.84 8.13
CA SER A 118 -14.98 -16.42 7.86
C SER A 118 -13.48 -16.18 7.73
N ARG A 119 -13.10 -15.21 6.89
CA ARG A 119 -11.73 -14.73 6.70
C ARG A 119 -11.70 -13.22 6.93
N GLU A 120 -10.72 -12.76 7.70
CA GLU A 120 -10.44 -11.35 7.92
C GLU A 120 -8.97 -11.02 7.65
N ILE A 121 -8.71 -9.89 6.99
CA ILE A 121 -7.36 -9.44 6.64
C ILE A 121 -7.06 -8.09 7.29
N VAL A 122 -5.92 -8.00 7.98
CA VAL A 122 -5.43 -6.81 8.68
C VAL A 122 -3.92 -6.66 8.46
N LEU A 123 -3.50 -5.50 7.94
CA LEU A 123 -2.10 -5.07 8.01
C LEU A 123 -1.79 -4.50 9.40
N VAL A 124 -0.64 -4.88 9.93
CA VAL A 124 -0.09 -4.36 11.20
C VAL A 124 0.36 -2.92 10.99
N SER A 125 -0.01 -2.02 11.89
CA SER A 125 0.14 -0.58 11.67
C SER A 125 1.59 -0.10 11.48
N ARG A 126 2.57 -0.76 12.13
CA ARG A 126 3.98 -0.31 12.19
C ARG A 126 5.00 -1.40 11.85
N ALA A 127 4.62 -2.38 11.03
CA ALA A 127 5.54 -3.43 10.58
C ALA A 127 5.14 -3.92 9.18
N GLU A 128 6.09 -4.44 8.40
CA GLU A 128 5.83 -5.15 7.14
C GLU A 128 5.24 -6.54 7.43
N GLN A 129 4.01 -6.56 7.95
CA GLN A 129 3.33 -7.75 8.41
C GLN A 129 1.83 -7.69 8.08
N VAL A 130 1.33 -8.76 7.45
CA VAL A 130 -0.09 -9.02 7.25
C VAL A 130 -0.55 -10.15 8.17
N LEU A 131 -1.72 -9.97 8.76
CA LEU A 131 -2.42 -10.99 9.53
C LEU A 131 -3.71 -11.38 8.82
N VAL A 132 -3.92 -12.69 8.66
CA VAL A 132 -5.15 -13.26 8.11
C VAL A 132 -5.78 -14.17 9.15
N ARG A 133 -6.96 -13.81 9.65
CA ARG A 133 -7.72 -14.60 10.62
C ARG A 133 -8.76 -15.44 9.90
N TYR A 134 -8.75 -16.73 10.14
CA TYR A 134 -9.81 -17.65 9.77
C TYR A 134 -10.57 -18.07 11.01
N THR A 135 -11.90 -17.96 11.00
CA THR A 135 -12.75 -18.40 12.11
C THR A 135 -13.78 -19.38 11.58
N LEU A 136 -13.80 -20.59 12.16
CA LEU A 136 -14.82 -21.59 11.86
C LEU A 136 -16.09 -21.24 12.63
N VAL A 137 -16.99 -20.52 11.98
CA VAL A 137 -18.22 -20.01 12.60
C VAL A 137 -19.18 -21.16 12.91
N ASP A 138 -19.34 -22.08 11.96
CA ASP A 138 -20.18 -23.25 12.11
C ASP A 138 -19.62 -24.44 11.34
N ALA A 139 -19.83 -25.64 11.88
CA ALA A 139 -19.48 -26.92 11.27
C ALA A 139 -20.22 -28.05 11.99
N HIS A 140 -20.52 -29.13 11.27
CA HIS A 140 -21.18 -30.33 11.81
C HIS A 140 -20.24 -31.53 11.92
N SER A 141 -18.98 -31.39 11.53
CA SER A 141 -18.00 -32.47 11.44
C SER A 141 -16.60 -31.96 11.75
N GLU A 142 -15.70 -32.87 12.09
CA GLU A 142 -14.28 -32.55 12.24
C GLU A 142 -13.76 -31.90 10.96
N THR A 143 -13.05 -30.79 11.13
CA THR A 143 -12.66 -29.91 10.03
C THR A 143 -11.17 -29.66 10.11
N LEU A 144 -10.47 -29.92 9.01
CA LEU A 144 -9.11 -29.45 8.81
C LEU A 144 -9.15 -28.17 7.99
N LEU A 145 -8.36 -27.19 8.41
CA LEU A 145 -8.04 -26.01 7.64
C LEU A 145 -6.67 -26.22 7.01
N ARG A 146 -6.57 -25.93 5.71
CA ARG A 146 -5.30 -25.90 4.98
C ARG A 146 -5.07 -24.51 4.41
N LEU A 147 -3.87 -23.97 4.58
CA LEU A 147 -3.47 -22.63 4.13
C LEU A 147 -2.26 -22.71 3.22
N GLN A 148 -2.40 -22.28 1.97
CA GLN A 148 -1.39 -22.40 0.93
C GLN A 148 -0.94 -20.99 0.47
N PRO A 149 0.30 -20.56 0.82
CA PRO A 149 0.81 -19.25 0.44
C PRO A 149 1.37 -19.24 -0.99
N PHE A 150 1.02 -18.20 -1.76
CA PHE A 150 1.55 -17.95 -3.10
C PHE A 150 2.59 -16.84 -3.03
N LEU A 151 3.86 -17.17 -3.26
CA LEU A 151 5.00 -16.28 -3.16
C LEU A 151 5.32 -15.67 -4.53
N ALA A 152 5.59 -14.37 -4.56
CA ALA A 152 5.95 -13.65 -5.79
C ALA A 152 7.42 -13.19 -5.78
N PHE A 153 7.88 -12.55 -4.69
CA PHE A 153 9.24 -12.02 -4.53
C PHE A 153 9.71 -11.22 -5.76
N ARG A 154 8.92 -10.20 -6.12
CA ARG A 154 9.20 -9.38 -7.30
C ARG A 154 8.85 -7.91 -7.06
N ASN A 155 9.52 -7.04 -7.81
CA ASN A 155 9.15 -5.63 -7.88
C ASN A 155 7.71 -5.52 -8.42
N TYR A 156 6.89 -4.64 -7.84
CA TYR A 156 5.49 -4.45 -8.19
C TYR A 156 5.23 -3.99 -9.64
N HIS A 157 6.22 -3.41 -10.33
CA HIS A 157 6.16 -3.07 -11.75
C HIS A 157 6.44 -4.24 -12.69
N SER A 158 7.03 -5.33 -12.21
CA SER A 158 7.41 -6.50 -13.01
C SER A 158 6.49 -7.69 -12.71
N LEU A 159 6.60 -8.74 -13.52
CA LEU A 159 6.02 -10.06 -13.25
C LEU A 159 7.14 -11.08 -13.03
N SER A 160 6.84 -12.13 -12.26
CA SER A 160 7.76 -13.26 -12.09
C SER A 160 7.45 -14.40 -13.05
N LYS A 161 8.48 -15.18 -13.38
CA LYS A 161 8.41 -16.41 -14.17
C LYS A 161 9.20 -17.50 -13.47
N SER A 162 8.73 -18.73 -13.62
CA SER A 162 9.44 -19.91 -13.15
C SER A 162 10.87 -19.92 -13.69
N ASN A 163 11.84 -20.18 -12.82
CA ASN A 163 13.26 -20.15 -13.18
C ASN A 163 14.11 -20.99 -12.21
N LEU A 164 15.35 -21.27 -12.62
CA LEU A 164 16.31 -22.09 -11.87
C LEU A 164 17.01 -21.35 -10.72
N TYR A 165 16.88 -20.01 -10.65
CA TYR A 165 17.49 -19.20 -9.58
C TYR A 165 16.63 -19.14 -8.32
N ALA A 166 15.38 -19.61 -8.40
CA ALA A 166 14.46 -19.65 -7.28
C ALA A 166 14.96 -20.62 -6.20
N ASN A 167 15.22 -20.09 -5.01
CA ASN A 167 15.56 -20.87 -3.84
C ASN A 167 14.29 -21.48 -3.23
N THR A 168 14.11 -22.79 -3.43
CA THR A 168 12.95 -23.54 -2.96
C THR A 168 13.08 -24.03 -1.51
N ARG A 169 14.19 -23.72 -0.83
CA ARG A 169 14.43 -24.14 0.55
C ARG A 169 13.62 -23.29 1.53
N TYR A 170 13.34 -23.87 2.68
CA TYR A 170 12.74 -23.18 3.82
C TYR A 170 13.46 -23.58 5.11
N ARG A 171 13.25 -22.78 6.16
CA ARG A 171 13.71 -23.04 7.52
C ARG A 171 12.50 -23.12 8.43
N GLU A 172 12.45 -24.15 9.28
CA GLU A 172 11.42 -24.24 10.30
C GLU A 172 11.60 -23.15 11.36
N VAL A 173 10.49 -22.54 11.76
CA VAL A 173 10.40 -21.59 12.87
C VAL A 173 9.22 -21.97 13.74
N LYS A 174 9.04 -21.30 14.88
CA LYS A 174 7.93 -21.61 15.78
C LYS A 174 6.58 -21.47 15.07
N ASN A 175 5.82 -22.57 15.02
CA ASN A 175 4.52 -22.70 14.33
C ASN A 175 4.53 -22.18 12.88
N GLY A 176 5.62 -22.38 12.14
CA GLY A 176 5.73 -21.80 10.81
C GLY A 176 7.00 -22.15 10.06
N ILE A 177 7.20 -21.48 8.94
CA ILE A 177 8.45 -21.52 8.17
C ILE A 177 8.93 -20.11 7.82
N ALA A 178 10.22 -19.98 7.55
CA ALA A 178 10.84 -18.85 6.90
C ALA A 178 11.33 -19.28 5.51
N SER A 179 11.08 -18.47 4.49
CA SER A 179 11.55 -18.73 3.12
C SER A 179 11.95 -17.43 2.44
N CYS A 180 12.97 -17.50 1.59
CA CYS A 180 13.45 -16.39 0.77
C CYS A 180 13.68 -16.91 -0.65
N LEU A 181 12.84 -16.49 -1.60
CA LEU A 181 12.83 -17.08 -2.94
C LEU A 181 14.03 -16.63 -3.78
N TYR A 182 14.53 -15.41 -3.57
CA TYR A 182 15.67 -14.86 -4.31
C TYR A 182 16.65 -14.17 -3.37
N GLU A 183 17.95 -14.33 -3.65
CA GLU A 183 19.01 -13.65 -2.91
C GLU A 183 18.81 -12.12 -2.89
N GLY A 184 19.13 -11.50 -1.77
CA GLY A 184 18.92 -10.06 -1.53
C GLY A 184 17.55 -9.70 -0.95
N TYR A 185 16.52 -10.54 -1.11
CA TYR A 185 15.23 -10.33 -0.44
C TYR A 185 15.30 -10.70 1.06
N PRO A 186 14.44 -10.10 1.90
CA PRO A 186 14.26 -10.55 3.28
C PRO A 186 13.62 -11.93 3.33
N GLU A 187 13.91 -12.70 4.39
CA GLU A 187 13.11 -13.89 4.71
C GLU A 187 11.65 -13.49 4.97
N LEU A 188 10.71 -14.23 4.37
CA LEU A 188 9.30 -14.14 4.68
C LEU A 188 8.96 -15.20 5.73
N PHE A 189 8.67 -14.74 6.95
CA PHE A 189 8.22 -15.56 8.06
C PHE A 189 6.71 -15.78 7.94
N MET A 190 6.31 -17.02 7.70
CA MET A 190 4.94 -17.48 7.58
C MET A 190 4.59 -18.34 8.79
N GLN A 191 3.85 -17.78 9.75
CA GLN A 191 3.62 -18.37 11.07
C GLN A 191 2.14 -18.37 11.47
N CYS A 192 1.69 -19.42 12.15
CA CYS A 192 0.33 -19.56 12.68
C CYS A 192 0.26 -19.27 14.18
N SER A 193 -0.90 -18.79 14.64
CA SER A 193 -1.16 -18.47 16.07
C SER A 193 -1.13 -19.67 17.02
N GLY A 194 -1.13 -20.88 16.48
CA GLY A 194 -1.05 -22.15 17.21
C GLY A 194 -0.29 -23.19 16.38
N PRO A 195 -0.13 -24.42 16.88
CA PRO A 195 0.53 -25.50 16.14
C PRO A 195 -0.14 -25.71 14.78
N ALA A 196 0.68 -25.77 13.73
CA ALA A 196 0.27 -26.09 12.37
C ALA A 196 1.39 -26.93 11.74
N GLU A 197 1.02 -28.03 11.10
CA GLU A 197 1.96 -28.86 10.36
C GLU A 197 2.22 -28.20 9.01
N PHE A 198 3.50 -28.02 8.66
CA PHE A 198 3.87 -27.57 7.32
C PHE A 198 4.22 -28.78 6.46
N VAL A 199 3.48 -28.98 5.36
CA VAL A 199 3.73 -30.04 4.41
C VAL A 199 4.42 -29.44 3.17
N PRO A 200 5.70 -29.76 2.90
CA PRO A 200 6.44 -29.22 1.78
C PRO A 200 6.05 -29.93 0.48
N VAL A 201 5.29 -29.23 -0.36
CA VAL A 201 4.94 -29.67 -1.72
C VAL A 201 5.24 -28.52 -2.70
N PRO A 202 6.53 -28.21 -2.91
CA PRO A 202 6.92 -27.05 -3.68
C PRO A 202 6.48 -27.18 -5.15
N ASP A 203 5.79 -26.17 -5.66
CA ASP A 203 5.29 -26.16 -7.04
C ASP A 203 5.21 -24.74 -7.61
N TRP A 204 5.18 -24.64 -8.94
CA TRP A 204 4.96 -23.41 -9.68
C TRP A 204 3.56 -23.39 -10.27
N TYR A 205 2.83 -22.33 -9.98
CA TYR A 205 1.52 -22.07 -10.57
C TYR A 205 1.71 -21.12 -11.76
N TYR A 206 1.68 -21.69 -12.96
CA TYR A 206 2.00 -20.99 -14.20
C TYR A 206 0.85 -20.14 -14.73
N ASN A 207 1.19 -19.02 -15.36
CA ASN A 207 0.27 -18.20 -16.16
C ASN A 207 -0.99 -17.71 -15.43
N VAL A 208 -0.87 -17.31 -14.16
CA VAL A 208 -1.89 -16.51 -13.48
C VAL A 208 -2.03 -15.17 -14.21
N GLU A 209 -3.26 -14.78 -14.56
CA GLU A 209 -3.54 -13.62 -15.40
C GLU A 209 -4.09 -12.42 -14.63
N TYR A 210 -3.54 -11.24 -14.94
CA TYR A 210 -4.01 -9.95 -14.45
C TYR A 210 -4.81 -9.20 -15.52
N LEU A 211 -6.13 -9.28 -15.42
CA LEU A 211 -7.08 -8.74 -16.41
C LEU A 211 -6.87 -7.26 -16.71
N GLU A 212 -6.48 -6.47 -15.72
CA GLU A 212 -6.33 -5.03 -15.89
C GLU A 212 -5.04 -4.66 -16.63
N GLU A 213 -3.95 -5.42 -16.45
CA GLU A 213 -2.74 -5.27 -17.28
C GLU A 213 -3.00 -5.73 -18.71
N GLN A 214 -3.77 -6.81 -18.90
CA GLN A 214 -4.16 -7.28 -20.23
C GLN A 214 -4.93 -6.20 -21.00
N LYS A 215 -5.93 -5.57 -20.38
CA LYS A 215 -6.71 -4.47 -20.99
C LYS A 215 -5.85 -3.27 -21.38
N ARG A 216 -4.76 -3.04 -20.66
CA ARG A 216 -3.81 -1.94 -20.89
C ARG A 216 -2.71 -2.30 -21.90
N GLY A 217 -2.66 -3.55 -22.38
CA GLY A 217 -1.62 -4.03 -23.29
C GLY A 217 -0.26 -4.26 -22.63
N TYR A 218 -0.19 -4.40 -21.30
CA TYR A 218 1.03 -4.74 -20.58
C TYR A 218 1.18 -6.25 -20.42
N GLU A 219 2.39 -6.70 -20.04
CA GLU A 219 2.60 -8.08 -19.58
C GLU A 219 1.65 -8.39 -18.41
N PHE A 220 0.92 -9.50 -18.52
CA PHE A 220 -0.21 -9.81 -17.64
C PHE A 220 -0.24 -11.26 -17.12
N LYS A 221 0.68 -12.13 -17.56
CA LYS A 221 0.78 -13.53 -17.13
C LYS A 221 1.94 -13.69 -16.17
N GLU A 222 1.73 -14.17 -14.97
CA GLU A 222 2.75 -14.41 -13.94
C GLU A 222 2.79 -15.88 -13.52
N ASP A 223 3.98 -16.38 -13.19
CA ASP A 223 4.14 -17.65 -12.49
C ASP A 223 4.39 -17.37 -11.00
N LEU A 224 3.66 -18.07 -10.12
CA LEU A 224 3.78 -17.91 -8.66
C LEU A 224 4.32 -19.18 -8.02
N TYR A 225 5.25 -19.04 -7.08
CA TYR A 225 5.82 -20.17 -6.37
C TYR A 225 5.03 -20.48 -5.10
N VAL A 226 4.70 -21.75 -4.89
CA VAL A 226 4.05 -22.23 -3.67
C VAL A 226 5.00 -23.20 -2.98
N PRO A 227 5.48 -22.91 -1.74
CA PRO A 227 6.43 -23.79 -1.05
C PRO A 227 5.80 -25.05 -0.46
N GLY A 228 4.48 -25.05 -0.26
CA GLY A 228 3.74 -26.08 0.44
C GLY A 228 2.48 -25.50 1.08
N TYR A 229 1.95 -26.17 2.11
CA TYR A 229 0.80 -25.68 2.85
C TYR A 229 0.91 -25.95 4.35
N PHE A 230 0.22 -25.13 5.14
CA PHE A 230 -0.01 -25.37 6.56
C PHE A 230 -1.31 -26.11 6.74
N GLU A 231 -1.33 -27.16 7.55
CA GLU A 231 -2.53 -27.93 7.89
C GLU A 231 -2.72 -27.97 9.40
N MET A 232 -3.95 -27.75 9.84
CA MET A 232 -4.30 -27.79 11.25
C MET A 232 -5.79 -28.13 11.44
N PRO A 233 -6.16 -28.83 12.52
CA PRO A 233 -7.56 -28.94 12.91
C PRO A 233 -8.11 -27.58 13.36
N ILE A 234 -9.39 -27.34 13.09
CA ILE A 234 -10.10 -26.16 13.60
C ILE A 234 -11.47 -26.58 14.12
N LYS A 235 -11.84 -26.10 15.30
CA LYS A 235 -13.14 -26.39 15.93
C LYS A 235 -14.14 -25.27 15.72
N LYS A 236 -15.43 -25.59 15.80
CA LYS A 236 -16.50 -24.57 15.78
C LYS A 236 -16.26 -23.52 16.86
N GLY A 237 -16.32 -22.25 16.49
CA GLY A 237 -16.03 -21.08 17.32
C GLY A 237 -14.53 -20.75 17.46
N GLU A 238 -13.63 -21.59 16.94
CA GLU A 238 -12.20 -21.35 16.99
C GLU A 238 -11.74 -20.45 15.83
N SER A 239 -10.73 -19.63 16.12
CA SER A 239 -10.01 -18.83 15.12
C SER A 239 -8.53 -19.20 15.05
N VAL A 240 -7.97 -19.25 13.84
CA VAL A 240 -6.53 -19.34 13.55
C VAL A 240 -6.08 -18.04 12.88
N VAL A 241 -4.98 -17.44 13.34
CA VAL A 241 -4.35 -16.28 12.68
C VAL A 241 -3.07 -16.72 12.00
N PHE A 242 -3.01 -16.57 10.68
CA PHE A 242 -1.81 -16.67 9.88
C PHE A 242 -1.13 -15.30 9.80
N SER A 243 0.19 -15.29 9.93
CA SER A 243 1.04 -14.10 9.84
C SER A 243 2.06 -14.30 8.74
N ALA A 244 2.15 -13.35 7.81
CA ALA A 244 3.31 -13.21 6.92
C ALA A 244 4.03 -11.90 7.24
N SER A 245 5.33 -11.98 7.51
CA SER A 245 6.14 -10.88 8.07
C SER A 245 7.57 -10.95 7.55
N THR A 246 8.24 -9.80 7.38
CA THR A 246 9.69 -9.73 7.10
C THR A 246 10.57 -10.04 8.31
N ASN A 247 9.96 -10.23 9.48
CA ASN A 247 10.62 -10.58 10.74
C ASN A 247 9.90 -11.73 11.44
N GLU A 248 10.64 -12.58 12.15
CA GLU A 248 10.05 -13.62 13.00
C GLU A 248 9.20 -12.99 14.12
N VAL A 249 8.07 -13.60 14.45
CA VAL A 249 7.14 -13.08 15.46
C VAL A 249 6.79 -14.10 16.53
N ALA A 250 6.48 -13.60 17.73
CA ALA A 250 5.97 -14.42 18.82
C ALA A 250 4.53 -14.88 18.54
N THR A 251 4.37 -16.16 18.18
CA THR A 251 3.10 -16.71 17.69
C THR A 251 1.95 -16.70 18.70
N GLY A 252 2.24 -16.86 19.99
CA GLY A 252 1.22 -16.86 21.05
C GLY A 252 0.47 -15.53 21.20
N GLY A 253 1.03 -14.42 20.71
CA GLY A 253 0.40 -13.09 20.75
C GLY A 253 -0.45 -12.75 19.53
N LEU A 254 -0.45 -13.58 18.47
CA LEU A 254 -1.03 -13.20 17.18
C LEU A 254 -2.53 -12.92 17.22
N LYS A 255 -3.32 -13.73 17.97
CA LYS A 255 -4.77 -13.49 18.13
C LYS A 255 -5.05 -12.15 18.81
N ARG A 256 -4.31 -11.83 19.88
CA ARG A 256 -4.42 -10.55 20.59
C ARG A 256 -4.00 -9.39 19.69
N LYS A 257 -2.87 -9.52 18.98
CA LYS A 257 -2.37 -8.52 18.03
C LYS A 257 -3.41 -8.22 16.95
N PHE A 258 -4.02 -9.26 16.37
CA PHE A 258 -5.09 -9.11 15.39
C PHE A 258 -6.26 -8.29 15.95
N SER A 259 -6.77 -8.66 17.13
CA SER A 259 -7.91 -7.96 17.75
C SER A 259 -7.59 -6.50 18.10
N MET A 260 -6.36 -6.20 18.52
CA MET A 260 -5.93 -4.81 18.78
C MET A 260 -5.86 -3.99 17.48
N GLU A 261 -5.25 -4.54 16.43
CA GLU A 261 -5.13 -3.86 15.12
C GLU A 261 -6.48 -3.67 14.42
N LEU A 262 -7.44 -4.59 14.63
CA LEU A 262 -8.79 -4.43 14.11
C LEU A 262 -9.61 -3.42 14.95
N GLY A 263 -9.54 -3.54 16.27
CA GLY A 263 -10.31 -2.70 17.21
C GLY A 263 -9.85 -1.23 17.25
N GLY A 264 -8.61 -0.93 16.86
CA GLY A 264 -8.10 0.43 16.74
C GLY A 264 -8.53 1.16 15.47
N ARG A 265 -9.29 0.52 14.57
CA ARG A 265 -9.69 1.11 13.28
C ARG A 265 -11.00 1.86 13.40
N THR A 266 -11.06 3.01 12.73
CA THR A 266 -12.31 3.75 12.55
C THR A 266 -13.24 2.98 11.61
N PRO A 267 -14.48 2.64 12.03
CA PRO A 267 -15.47 2.00 11.16
C PRO A 267 -15.80 2.87 9.94
N LYS A 268 -15.88 2.29 8.74
CA LYS A 268 -16.33 2.97 7.50
C LYS A 268 -17.85 3.00 7.38
N ASP A 269 -18.49 3.64 8.35
CA ASP A 269 -19.95 3.71 8.50
C ASP A 269 -20.51 5.13 8.24
N SER A 270 -19.67 6.04 7.75
CA SER A 270 -20.04 7.38 7.30
C SER A 270 -19.07 7.90 6.23
N PRO A 271 -19.48 8.87 5.38
CA PRO A 271 -18.56 9.52 4.43
C PRO A 271 -17.33 10.14 5.11
N GLU A 272 -17.50 10.75 6.29
CA GLU A 272 -16.40 11.32 7.07
C GLU A 272 -15.41 10.24 7.51
N ASN A 273 -15.91 9.12 8.05
CA ASN A 273 -15.04 8.03 8.48
C ASN A 273 -14.33 7.34 7.31
N CYS A 274 -14.97 7.28 6.14
CA CYS A 274 -14.33 6.85 4.90
C CYS A 274 -13.15 7.77 4.53
N LEU A 275 -13.33 9.10 4.58
CA LEU A 275 -12.26 10.05 4.31
C LEU A 275 -11.14 9.98 5.36
N ARG A 276 -11.48 9.85 6.65
CA ARG A 276 -10.48 9.65 7.72
C ARG A 276 -9.65 8.37 7.50
N ASN A 277 -10.31 7.27 7.12
CA ASN A 277 -9.63 6.02 6.75
C ASN A 277 -8.71 6.20 5.54
N ALA A 278 -9.16 6.93 4.51
CA ALA A 278 -8.35 7.21 3.32
C ALA A 278 -7.14 8.07 3.70
N ALA A 279 -7.31 9.13 4.50
CA ALA A 279 -6.23 10.03 4.89
C ALA A 279 -5.06 9.30 5.55
N GLN A 280 -5.36 8.33 6.43
CA GLN A 280 -4.35 7.55 7.14
C GLN A 280 -3.52 6.63 6.23
N GLN A 281 -4.02 6.29 5.03
CA GLN A 281 -3.32 5.37 4.13
C GLN A 281 -2.01 5.94 3.59
N PHE A 282 -1.94 7.26 3.43
CA PHE A 282 -0.85 7.92 2.73
C PHE A 282 0.35 8.23 3.63
N ILE A 283 0.22 8.07 4.94
CA ILE A 283 1.27 8.48 5.88
C ILE A 283 2.22 7.32 6.15
N LEU A 284 3.48 7.49 5.76
CA LEU A 284 4.59 6.57 5.99
C LEU A 284 5.47 7.10 7.12
N ARG A 285 5.84 6.23 8.07
CA ARG A 285 6.82 6.49 9.11
C ARG A 285 7.93 5.45 9.05
N ARG A 286 9.17 5.89 8.85
CA ARG A 286 10.35 5.04 8.82
C ARG A 286 11.53 5.70 9.51
N LYS A 287 12.10 5.01 10.50
CA LYS A 287 13.20 5.54 11.33
C LYS A 287 12.81 6.91 11.90
N ARG A 288 13.49 7.97 11.45
CA ARG A 288 13.24 9.37 11.86
C ARG A 288 12.39 10.16 10.87
N ASP A 289 12.01 9.56 9.74
CA ASP A 289 11.29 10.23 8.66
C ASP A 289 9.81 9.88 8.66
N THR A 290 8.99 10.90 8.47
CA THR A 290 7.56 10.81 8.20
C THR A 290 7.31 11.41 6.82
N GLN A 291 6.62 10.68 5.94
CA GLN A 291 6.40 11.05 4.55
C GLN A 291 4.94 10.87 4.16
N ILE A 292 4.51 11.58 3.11
CA ILE A 292 3.19 11.41 2.49
C ILE A 292 3.38 10.77 1.12
N ILE A 293 2.89 9.55 0.96
CA ILE A 293 2.82 8.84 -0.31
C ILE A 293 1.72 9.50 -1.15
N ALA A 294 2.04 9.92 -2.38
CA ALA A 294 1.12 10.66 -3.24
C ALA A 294 -0.03 9.79 -3.77
N GLY A 295 0.19 8.48 -3.93
CA GLY A 295 -0.86 7.59 -4.42
C GLY A 295 -0.41 6.15 -4.58
N PHE A 296 -1.14 5.22 -3.98
CA PHE A 296 -0.93 3.79 -4.24
C PHE A 296 -1.62 3.35 -5.54
N PRO A 297 -1.09 2.34 -6.24
CA PRO A 297 0.17 1.67 -5.94
C PRO A 297 1.40 2.40 -6.51
N TRP A 298 1.25 3.30 -7.50
CA TRP A 298 2.33 3.72 -8.40
C TRP A 298 3.22 4.87 -7.92
N LEU A 299 2.73 5.74 -7.05
CA LEU A 299 3.43 6.97 -6.70
C LEU A 299 4.08 6.85 -5.34
N GLY A 300 5.30 7.35 -5.24
CA GLY A 300 5.98 7.58 -3.98
C GLY A 300 5.63 8.88 -3.30
N THR A 301 6.58 9.38 -2.52
CA THR A 301 6.50 10.73 -1.94
C THR A 301 6.88 11.78 -2.97
N TRP A 302 5.95 12.67 -3.29
CA TRP A 302 6.16 13.82 -4.16
C TRP A 302 6.02 15.10 -3.34
N SER A 303 6.97 16.03 -3.47
CA SER A 303 7.03 17.17 -2.56
C SER A 303 5.82 18.09 -2.68
N ARG A 304 5.42 18.39 -3.92
CA ARG A 304 4.24 19.21 -4.23
C ARG A 304 2.98 18.60 -3.59
N ASP A 305 2.70 17.34 -3.92
CA ASP A 305 1.54 16.59 -3.45
C ASP A 305 1.50 16.49 -1.92
N SER A 306 2.66 16.26 -1.31
CA SER A 306 2.79 16.21 0.17
C SER A 306 2.33 17.52 0.80
N PHE A 307 2.83 18.66 0.35
CA PHE A 307 2.49 19.96 0.95
C PHE A 307 1.05 20.37 0.66
N MET A 308 0.53 20.07 -0.54
CA MET A 308 -0.87 20.33 -0.89
C MET A 308 -1.84 19.49 -0.04
N ALA A 309 -1.54 18.20 0.16
CA ALA A 309 -2.44 17.28 0.86
C ALA A 309 -2.31 17.35 2.39
N LEU A 310 -1.16 17.78 2.93
CA LEU A 310 -0.85 17.76 4.36
C LEU A 310 -1.95 18.39 5.25
N PRO A 311 -2.55 19.54 4.92
CA PRO A 311 -3.65 20.08 5.73
C PRO A 311 -4.85 19.14 5.85
N GLY A 312 -5.27 18.51 4.75
CA GLY A 312 -6.39 17.57 4.73
C GLY A 312 -6.07 16.20 5.35
N LEU A 313 -4.82 15.74 5.20
CA LEU A 313 -4.41 14.44 5.74
C LEU A 313 -4.11 14.49 7.24
N CYS A 314 -3.56 15.60 7.72
CA CYS A 314 -3.06 15.74 9.09
C CYS A 314 -3.87 16.75 9.92
N LEU A 315 -4.03 17.99 9.45
CA LEU A 315 -4.57 19.06 10.29
C LEU A 315 -6.08 18.90 10.55
N SER A 316 -6.86 18.61 9.52
CA SER A 316 -8.30 18.35 9.67
C SER A 316 -8.62 17.05 10.41
N THR A 317 -7.63 16.17 10.59
CA THR A 317 -7.77 14.92 11.35
C THR A 317 -7.22 15.01 12.78
N GLY A 318 -6.66 16.16 13.17
CA GLY A 318 -6.06 16.39 14.49
C GLY A 318 -4.64 15.84 14.64
N GLU A 319 -4.03 15.32 13.57
CA GLU A 319 -2.67 14.78 13.54
C GLU A 319 -1.60 15.89 13.33
N VAL A 320 -1.65 16.94 14.16
CA VAL A 320 -0.77 18.12 14.07
C VAL A 320 0.71 17.74 14.23
N ASP A 321 1.03 16.83 15.15
CA ASP A 321 2.41 16.33 15.30
C ASP A 321 2.92 15.62 14.04
N THR A 322 2.06 14.86 13.36
CA THR A 322 2.41 14.19 12.10
C THR A 322 2.74 15.21 11.01
N ALA A 323 1.98 16.31 10.92
CA ALA A 323 2.31 17.41 9.99
C ALA A 323 3.71 18.00 10.26
N ARG A 324 4.03 18.26 11.54
CA ARG A 324 5.37 18.71 11.95
C ARG A 324 6.47 17.72 11.57
N GLU A 325 6.26 16.43 11.82
CA GLU A 325 7.20 15.38 11.43
C GLU A 325 7.43 15.33 9.91
N VAL A 326 6.40 15.56 9.10
CA VAL A 326 6.51 15.64 7.63
C VAL A 326 7.35 16.85 7.23
N PHE A 327 7.09 18.05 7.77
CA PHE A 327 7.91 19.23 7.48
C PHE A 327 9.38 19.00 7.81
N ASP A 328 9.67 18.51 9.02
CA ASP A 328 11.03 18.24 9.47
C ASP A 328 11.73 17.19 8.56
N SER A 329 10.98 16.21 8.05
CA SER A 329 11.49 15.20 7.13
C SER A 329 11.78 15.75 5.74
N MET A 330 10.94 16.62 5.22
CA MET A 330 11.15 17.26 3.93
C MET A 330 12.30 18.27 3.98
N LEU A 331 12.42 19.04 5.06
CA LEU A 331 13.50 20.02 5.25
C LEU A 331 14.89 19.39 5.25
N ARG A 332 15.05 18.18 5.80
CA ARG A 332 16.32 17.42 5.73
C ARG A 332 16.75 17.07 4.29
N ARG A 333 15.84 17.17 3.33
CA ARG A 333 16.06 16.86 1.91
C ARG A 333 16.09 18.11 1.04
N MET A 334 15.86 19.28 1.64
CA MET A 334 15.94 20.55 0.94
C MET A 334 17.39 20.87 0.57
N LYS A 335 17.60 21.39 -0.63
CA LYS A 335 18.90 21.86 -1.10
C LYS A 335 18.72 23.21 -1.78
N ASP A 336 19.49 24.21 -1.36
CA ASP A 336 19.48 25.56 -1.93
C ASP A 336 18.06 26.18 -2.02
N GLY A 337 17.23 25.96 -1.00
CA GLY A 337 15.84 26.45 -0.96
C GLY A 337 14.87 25.69 -1.88
N MET A 338 15.29 24.56 -2.46
CA MET A 338 14.47 23.71 -3.33
C MET A 338 14.23 22.34 -2.69
N PHE A 339 13.04 21.79 -2.93
CA PHE A 339 12.72 20.41 -2.60
C PHE A 339 12.89 19.51 -3.83
N PRO A 340 13.34 18.26 -3.66
CA PRO A 340 13.30 17.26 -4.74
C PRO A 340 11.85 17.08 -5.23
N GLN A 341 11.63 16.83 -6.51
CA GLN A 341 10.29 16.55 -7.05
C GLN A 341 9.68 15.31 -6.39
N THR A 342 10.46 14.23 -6.29
CA THR A 342 10.09 12.99 -5.61
C THR A 342 11.24 12.46 -4.76
N LEU A 343 10.90 11.70 -3.72
CA LEU A 343 11.87 11.00 -2.86
C LEU A 343 12.18 9.57 -3.35
N PHE A 344 11.70 9.21 -4.54
CA PHE A 344 11.97 7.91 -5.14
C PHE A 344 13.44 7.78 -5.59
N PRO A 345 14.12 6.64 -5.30
CA PRO A 345 15.55 6.47 -5.53
C PRO A 345 16.01 6.63 -6.98
N GLU A 346 15.16 6.30 -7.95
CA GLU A 346 15.50 6.34 -9.38
C GLU A 346 15.38 7.73 -10.01
N SER A 347 14.83 8.72 -9.30
CA SER A 347 14.70 10.06 -9.85
C SER A 347 16.01 10.84 -9.68
N SER A 348 16.63 11.18 -10.82
CA SER A 348 17.54 12.33 -10.84
C SER A 348 16.83 13.51 -10.18
N TYR A 349 17.47 14.18 -9.21
CA TYR A 349 16.90 15.33 -8.50
C TYR A 349 16.36 16.35 -9.52
N ARG A 350 15.05 16.30 -9.77
CA ARG A 350 14.30 17.27 -10.57
C ARG A 350 13.67 18.23 -9.59
N GLU A 351 13.72 19.53 -9.88
CA GLU A 351 13.14 20.53 -9.00
C GLU A 351 11.68 20.80 -9.38
N ALA A 352 10.77 20.70 -8.41
CA ALA A 352 9.39 21.21 -8.55
C ALA A 352 9.38 22.68 -8.15
N VAL A 353 9.16 23.59 -9.10
CA VAL A 353 9.36 25.05 -8.90
C VAL A 353 8.34 25.71 -7.99
N ASP A 354 7.22 25.06 -7.74
CA ASP A 354 6.12 25.50 -6.89
C ASP A 354 6.13 24.80 -5.53
N ALA A 355 6.86 23.69 -5.36
CA ALA A 355 6.88 22.93 -4.11
C ALA A 355 7.37 23.77 -2.90
N PRO A 356 8.41 24.62 -3.00
CA PRO A 356 8.78 25.51 -1.90
C PRO A 356 7.70 26.52 -1.51
N LEU A 357 6.87 26.98 -2.45
CA LEU A 357 5.78 27.90 -2.13
C LEU A 357 4.57 27.16 -1.54
N TRP A 358 4.29 25.93 -2.01
CA TRP A 358 3.32 25.06 -1.34
C TRP A 358 3.75 24.70 0.09
N PHE A 359 5.04 24.55 0.35
CA PHE A 359 5.57 24.40 1.70
C PHE A 359 5.25 25.61 2.57
N ILE A 360 5.46 26.83 2.09
CA ILE A 360 5.11 28.06 2.82
C ILE A 360 3.60 28.11 3.09
N TRP A 361 2.77 27.84 2.07
CA TRP A 361 1.32 27.77 2.23
C TRP A 361 0.91 26.74 3.29
N ALA A 362 1.52 25.55 3.27
CA ALA A 362 1.22 24.50 4.25
C ALA A 362 1.66 24.90 5.68
N LEU A 363 2.73 25.68 5.84
CA LEU A 363 3.12 26.25 7.14
C LEU A 363 2.09 27.28 7.64
N GLN A 364 1.57 28.14 6.75
CA GLN A 364 0.49 29.08 7.09
C GLN A 364 -0.77 28.32 7.56
N GLN A 365 -1.12 27.21 6.90
CA GLN A 365 -2.22 26.35 7.37
C GLN A 365 -1.90 25.71 8.72
N TYR A 366 -0.67 25.23 8.92
CA TYR A 366 -0.23 24.59 10.16
C TYR A 366 -0.31 25.52 11.37
N GLU A 367 0.04 26.81 11.22
CA GLU A 367 -0.03 27.81 12.28
C GLU A 367 -1.43 27.91 12.90
N ALA A 368 -2.48 27.92 12.07
CA ALA A 368 -3.86 27.97 12.52
C ALA A 368 -4.30 26.77 13.38
N TYR A 369 -3.60 25.63 13.26
CA TYR A 369 -3.89 24.39 13.99
C TYR A 369 -2.90 24.11 15.13
N ALA A 370 -1.88 24.96 15.32
CA ALA A 370 -0.82 24.76 16.30
C ALA A 370 -0.63 26.00 17.21
N PRO A 371 -1.63 26.39 18.03
CA PRO A 371 -1.66 27.66 18.79
C PRO A 371 -0.61 27.82 19.92
N GLY A 372 0.40 26.95 19.98
CA GLY A 372 1.53 27.05 20.92
C GLY A 372 2.89 26.82 20.25
N VAL A 373 2.93 26.75 18.92
CA VAL A 373 4.16 26.62 18.15
C VAL A 373 4.41 27.93 17.44
N ASP A 374 5.53 28.57 17.75
CA ASP A 374 6.01 29.69 16.93
C ASP A 374 6.57 29.13 15.62
N VAL A 375 5.72 29.16 14.58
CA VAL A 375 6.05 28.67 13.23
C VAL A 375 7.18 29.49 12.62
N TRP A 376 7.23 30.79 12.89
CA TRP A 376 8.25 31.67 12.36
C TRP A 376 9.60 31.44 13.03
N GLU A 377 9.64 31.30 14.36
CA GLU A 377 10.87 30.94 15.08
C GLU A 377 11.47 29.64 14.51
N LYS A 378 10.63 28.64 14.23
CA LYS A 378 11.09 27.33 13.77
C LYS A 378 11.47 27.30 12.28
N TYR A 379 10.70 27.94 11.40
CA TYR A 379 10.84 27.77 9.95
C TYR A 379 11.16 29.06 9.18
N GLY A 380 11.10 30.23 9.82
CA GLY A 380 11.25 31.54 9.17
C GLY A 380 12.57 31.71 8.44
N ALA A 381 13.68 31.21 8.99
CA ALA A 381 14.98 31.24 8.31
C ALA A 381 14.98 30.50 6.97
N VAL A 382 14.26 29.36 6.89
CA VAL A 382 14.10 28.60 5.65
C VAL A 382 13.19 29.35 4.68
N VAL A 383 12.08 29.91 5.16
CA VAL A 383 11.17 30.73 4.33
C VAL A 383 11.92 31.89 3.70
N VAL A 384 12.70 32.66 4.48
CA VAL A 384 13.54 33.76 3.96
C VAL A 384 14.52 33.26 2.91
N THR A 385 15.15 32.10 3.11
CA THR A 385 16.06 31.51 2.13
C THR A 385 15.35 31.19 0.81
N ILE A 386 14.15 30.59 0.85
CA ILE A 386 13.35 30.30 -0.34
C ILE A 386 13.02 31.60 -1.08
N LEU A 387 12.49 32.59 -0.37
CA LEU A 387 12.05 33.86 -0.97
C LEU A 387 13.20 34.64 -1.58
N GLU A 388 14.34 34.73 -0.90
CA GLU A 388 15.54 35.40 -1.42
C GLU A 388 16.11 34.69 -2.64
N ASN A 389 16.13 33.35 -2.64
CA ASN A 389 16.61 32.58 -3.80
C ASN A 389 15.74 32.81 -5.03
N TYR A 390 14.42 32.93 -4.86
CA TYR A 390 13.48 33.21 -5.95
C TYR A 390 13.65 34.65 -6.45
N ARG A 391 13.75 35.60 -5.52
CA ARG A 391 13.94 37.03 -5.80
C ARG A 391 15.24 37.29 -6.57
N ARG A 392 16.35 36.68 -6.13
CA ARG A 392 17.69 36.87 -6.73
C ARG A 392 17.94 35.99 -7.95
N GLY A 393 17.03 35.06 -8.26
CA GLY A 393 17.23 34.08 -9.34
C GLY A 393 18.41 33.15 -9.09
N GLN A 394 18.66 32.80 -7.83
CA GLN A 394 19.75 31.90 -7.44
C GLN A 394 19.42 30.42 -7.68
N THR A 395 18.17 30.12 -7.99
CA THR A 395 17.77 28.79 -8.47
C THR A 395 18.10 28.64 -9.95
N LYS A 396 18.37 27.42 -10.42
CA LYS A 396 18.63 27.15 -11.84
C LYS A 396 17.38 27.19 -12.73
N VAL A 397 16.19 27.37 -12.13
CA VAL A 397 14.90 27.08 -12.76
C VAL A 397 13.86 28.20 -12.59
N VAL A 398 14.03 29.08 -11.59
CA VAL A 398 13.12 30.18 -11.24
C VAL A 398 13.91 31.46 -10.97
N ARG A 399 13.42 32.57 -11.48
CA ARG A 399 13.92 33.93 -11.19
C ARG A 399 12.79 34.94 -11.17
N MET A 400 12.91 35.99 -10.37
CA MET A 400 12.02 37.14 -10.44
C MET A 400 12.40 38.06 -11.60
N ARG A 401 11.39 38.58 -12.32
CA ARG A 401 11.53 39.61 -13.35
C ARG A 401 11.39 41.01 -12.75
N GLU A 402 11.73 42.04 -13.52
CA GLU A 402 11.63 43.45 -13.11
C GLU A 402 10.22 43.86 -12.67
N ASN A 403 9.19 43.24 -13.26
CA ASN A 403 7.80 43.45 -12.89
C ASN A 403 7.37 42.71 -11.60
N GLY A 404 8.29 42.08 -10.89
CA GLY A 404 8.05 41.34 -9.64
C GLY A 404 7.48 39.94 -9.82
N LEU A 405 7.19 39.50 -11.06
CA LEU A 405 6.68 38.16 -11.32
C LEU A 405 7.81 37.13 -11.37
N LEU A 406 7.55 35.96 -10.81
CA LEU A 406 8.40 34.79 -10.99
C LEU A 406 8.26 34.26 -12.41
N TYR A 407 9.42 33.93 -12.98
CA TYR A 407 9.60 33.32 -14.27
C TYR A 407 10.30 31.97 -14.08
N ALA A 408 9.64 30.89 -14.46
CA ALA A 408 10.17 29.53 -14.44
C ALA A 408 10.45 29.04 -15.86
N ALA A 409 11.68 28.56 -16.10
CA ALA A 409 12.05 27.94 -17.36
C ALA A 409 13.30 27.10 -17.20
N ARG A 410 13.35 25.98 -17.94
CA ARG A 410 14.55 25.17 -18.12
C ARG A 410 14.34 24.31 -19.36
N GLU A 411 15.24 24.47 -20.32
CA GLU A 411 15.13 23.83 -21.62
C GLU A 411 14.82 22.33 -21.49
N GLY A 412 13.77 21.90 -22.20
CA GLY A 412 13.34 20.51 -22.27
C GLY A 412 12.82 19.94 -20.94
N ARG A 413 12.51 20.77 -19.93
CA ARG A 413 12.03 20.28 -18.63
C ARG A 413 10.65 20.84 -18.27
N PRO A 414 9.69 19.96 -17.91
CA PRO A 414 8.44 20.41 -17.32
C PRO A 414 8.66 20.67 -15.81
N LEU A 415 8.45 21.90 -15.39
CA LEU A 415 8.73 22.35 -14.02
C LEU A 415 7.48 22.43 -13.13
N THR A 416 6.31 22.61 -13.74
CA THR A 416 5.02 22.79 -13.04
C THR A 416 4.31 21.46 -12.80
N TRP A 417 3.13 21.47 -12.16
CA TRP A 417 2.33 20.25 -11.93
C TRP A 417 1.87 19.52 -13.21
N MET A 418 1.75 20.23 -14.32
CA MET A 418 1.52 19.60 -15.64
C MET A 418 2.87 19.15 -16.19
N ASP A 419 3.38 18.00 -15.72
CA ASP A 419 4.73 17.51 -16.00
C ASP A 419 4.83 16.22 -16.83
N SER A 420 3.79 15.93 -17.62
CA SER A 420 3.77 14.77 -18.50
C SER A 420 4.88 14.81 -19.57
N VAL A 421 5.51 13.66 -19.77
CA VAL A 421 6.58 13.43 -20.76
C VAL A 421 6.21 12.21 -21.61
N VAL A 422 6.32 12.34 -22.93
CA VAL A 422 6.10 11.26 -23.91
C VAL A 422 7.33 11.20 -24.81
N ASP A 423 7.92 10.02 -25.01
CA ASP A 423 9.15 9.82 -25.79
C ASP A 423 10.26 10.81 -25.39
N GLU A 424 10.47 10.95 -24.07
CA GLU A 424 11.42 11.88 -23.43
C GLU A 424 11.15 13.37 -23.69
N ARG A 425 10.03 13.72 -24.34
CA ARG A 425 9.65 15.09 -24.64
C ARG A 425 8.50 15.55 -23.73
N PRO A 426 8.63 16.71 -23.08
CA PRO A 426 7.52 17.25 -22.30
C PRO A 426 6.37 17.66 -23.23
N VAL A 427 5.15 17.26 -22.90
CA VAL A 427 3.96 17.55 -23.73
C VAL A 427 3.18 18.77 -23.25
N THR A 428 3.40 19.20 -21.99
CA THR A 428 2.71 20.32 -21.35
C THR A 428 3.71 21.33 -20.79
N LEU A 429 4.61 21.83 -21.64
CA LEU A 429 5.56 22.88 -21.22
C LEU A 429 4.83 24.16 -20.83
N ARG A 430 5.13 24.64 -19.63
CA ARG A 430 4.56 25.86 -19.05
C ARG A 430 5.68 26.79 -18.59
N GLU A 431 6.63 27.01 -19.48
CA GLU A 431 7.66 28.02 -19.29
C GLU A 431 7.04 29.41 -19.29
N GLY A 432 7.64 30.34 -18.56
CA GLY A 432 7.11 31.69 -18.45
C GLY A 432 6.81 32.06 -17.01
N SER A 433 5.70 32.74 -16.81
CA SER A 433 5.19 33.11 -15.49
C SER A 433 3.90 32.34 -15.21
N PRO A 434 3.96 31.06 -14.77
CA PRO A 434 2.77 30.28 -14.42
C PRO A 434 1.91 31.02 -13.39
N VAL A 435 0.60 30.94 -13.56
CA VAL A 435 -0.38 31.66 -12.74
C VAL A 435 -0.29 31.21 -11.28
N GLU A 436 -0.32 29.90 -11.04
CA GLU A 436 -0.25 29.31 -9.70
C GLU A 436 1.07 29.62 -8.99
N LEU A 437 2.19 29.64 -9.72
CA LEU A 437 3.50 29.96 -9.14
C LEU A 437 3.50 31.40 -8.62
N ASN A 438 2.96 32.33 -9.41
CA ASN A 438 2.89 33.75 -9.04
C ASN A 438 1.80 34.03 -7.98
N ALA A 439 0.69 33.29 -8.00
CA ALA A 439 -0.33 33.39 -6.96
C ALA A 439 0.20 32.91 -5.60
N LEU A 440 0.91 31.79 -5.57
CA LEU A 440 1.58 31.28 -4.37
C LEU A 440 2.68 32.23 -3.90
N TRP A 441 3.44 32.84 -4.82
CA TRP A 441 4.45 33.85 -4.49
C TRP A 441 3.83 35.06 -3.81
N TYR A 442 2.76 35.60 -4.39
CA TYR A 442 2.01 36.71 -3.80
C TYR A 442 1.48 36.37 -2.41
N ASN A 443 0.89 35.17 -2.24
CA ASN A 443 0.43 34.68 -0.95
C ASN A 443 1.57 34.53 0.09
N ALA A 444 2.75 34.10 -0.35
CA ALA A 444 3.90 33.88 0.52
C ALA A 444 4.56 35.17 1.04
N ILE A 445 4.39 36.31 0.36
CA ILE A 445 5.05 37.58 0.73
C ILE A 445 4.12 38.61 1.37
N ILE A 446 2.80 38.40 1.33
CA ILE A 446 1.81 39.36 1.83
C ILE A 446 1.28 39.04 3.23
N GLN A 447 1.41 37.78 3.67
CA GLN A 447 1.19 37.37 5.06
C GLN A 447 2.49 37.49 5.83
#